data_AF-A0A6M0C297-F1
#
_entry.id   AF-A0A6M0C297-F1
#
_cell.length_a   1.000
_cell.length_b   1.000
_cell.length_c   1.000
_cell.angle_alpha   90.00
_cell.angle_beta   90.00
_cell.angle_gamma   90.00
#
_symmetry.space_group_name_H-M   'P 1'
#
loop_
_entity.id
_entity.type
_entity.pdbx_description
1 polymer ?
#
loop_
_entity_poly.entity_id
_entity_poly.type
_entity_poly.pdbx_seq_one_letter_code
_entity_poly.pdbx_strand_id
1 'polypeptide(L)' 'LFLEGELAAAMEELPLTIISNESALEYERQHLPAEAWPPTSWFQSWATGRDVFPIADGRPPMELRWILCQRR' A
#
# COMPACT_ATOMS: atom_id res chain seq x y z
N LEU A 1 8.50 -10.96 -7.40
CA LEU A 1 8.16 -9.55 -7.10
C LEU A 1 6.87 -9.28 -7.83
N PHE A 2 5.80 -8.89 -7.14
CA PHE A 2 4.52 -8.58 -7.78
C PHE A 2 4.60 -7.15 -8.33
N LEU A 3 4.53 -7.00 -9.64
CA LEU A 3 4.72 -5.73 -10.34
C LEU A 3 3.37 -5.08 -10.66
N GLU A 4 3.39 -3.77 -10.90
CA GLU A 4 2.17 -2.99 -11.22
C GLU A 4 1.40 -3.56 -12.43
N GLY A 5 2.10 -4.07 -13.44
CA GLY A 5 1.46 -4.73 -14.59
C GLY A 5 0.74 -6.03 -14.26
N GLU A 6 1.19 -6.77 -13.25
CA GLU A 6 0.53 -8.00 -12.80
C GLU A 6 -0.75 -7.69 -12.01
N LEU A 7 -0.76 -6.59 -11.24
CA LEU A 7 -1.98 -6.07 -10.62
C LEU A 7 -2.99 -5.65 -11.69
N ALA A 8 -2.56 -4.89 -12.69
CA ALA A 8 -3.44 -4.44 -13.77
C ALA A 8 -4.09 -5.62 -14.50
N ALA A 9 -3.28 -6.63 -14.88
CA ALA A 9 -3.77 -7.85 -15.52
C ALA A 9 -4.77 -8.61 -14.64
N ALA A 10 -4.47 -8.79 -13.35
CA ALA A 10 -5.40 -9.45 -12.41
C ALA A 10 -6.73 -8.70 -12.25
N MET A 11 -6.71 -7.37 -12.37
CA MET A 11 -7.89 -6.52 -12.23
C MET A 11 -8.78 -6.49 -13.48
N GLU A 12 -8.27 -6.89 -14.65
CA GLU A 12 -9.07 -6.97 -15.90
C GLU A 12 -10.22 -7.99 -15.80
N GLU A 13 -9.99 -9.10 -15.07
CA GLU A 13 -10.97 -10.17 -14.88
C GLU A 13 -12.06 -9.83 -13.84
N LEU A 14 -11.91 -8.71 -13.13
CA LEU A 14 -12.86 -8.28 -12.11
C LEU A 14 -13.81 -7.20 -12.66
N PRO A 15 -15.07 -7.15 -12.19
CA PRO A 15 -16.01 -6.08 -12.53
C PRO A 15 -15.68 -4.79 -11.74
N LEU A 16 -14.41 -4.40 -11.69
CA LEU A 16 -13.88 -3.30 -10.91
C LEU A 16 -13.06 -2.36 -11.79
N THR A 17 -13.18 -1.07 -11.56
CA THR A 17 -12.33 -0.03 -12.16
C THR A 17 -11.52 0.62 -11.05
N ILE A 18 -10.19 0.67 -11.20
CA ILE A 18 -9.31 1.38 -10.27
C ILE A 18 -9.51 2.89 -10.47
N ILE A 19 -9.86 3.58 -9.39
CA ILE A 19 -10.01 5.04 -9.33
C ILE A 19 -8.74 5.68 -8.80
N SER A 20 -8.14 5.10 -7.74
CA SER A 20 -6.85 5.56 -7.20
C SER A 20 -5.98 4.39 -6.80
N ASN A 21 -4.67 4.60 -6.86
CA ASN A 21 -3.64 3.67 -6.39
C ASN A 21 -2.55 4.51 -5.72
N GLU A 22 -2.55 4.54 -4.40
CA GLU A 22 -1.71 5.42 -3.58
C GLU A 22 -0.88 4.61 -2.58
N SER A 23 0.18 5.21 -2.02
CA SER A 23 0.87 4.58 -0.89
C SER A 23 -0.06 4.60 0.32
N ALA A 24 -0.31 3.45 0.93
CA ALA A 24 -1.15 3.38 2.12
C ALA A 24 -0.54 4.16 3.29
N LEU A 25 0.78 4.21 3.40
CA LEU A 25 1.48 5.01 4.41
C LEU A 25 1.12 6.49 4.27
N GLU A 26 1.24 7.04 3.06
CA GLU A 26 0.98 8.45 2.80
C GLU A 26 -0.50 8.79 2.87
N TYR A 27 -1.36 7.89 2.39
CA TYR A 27 -2.81 8.05 2.47
C TYR A 27 -3.25 8.16 3.94
N GLU A 28 -2.87 7.20 4.78
CA GLU A 28 -3.25 7.20 6.20
C GLU A 28 -2.64 8.41 6.94
N ARG A 29 -1.39 8.77 6.67
CA ARG A 29 -0.73 9.94 7.25
C ARG A 29 -1.46 11.26 6.95
N GLN A 30 -2.10 11.36 5.78
CA GLN A 30 -2.82 12.55 5.35
C GLN A 30 -4.27 12.61 5.86
N HIS A 31 -4.90 11.45 6.06
CA HIS A 31 -6.34 11.37 6.35
C HIS A 31 -6.66 11.04 7.81
N LEU A 32 -5.72 10.50 8.58
CA LEU A 32 -5.91 10.27 10.01
C LEU A 32 -5.68 11.55 10.82
N PRO A 33 -6.44 11.74 11.91
CA PRO A 33 -6.09 12.72 12.94
C PRO A 33 -4.68 12.50 13.46
N ALA A 34 -3.99 13.57 13.87
CA ALA A 34 -2.62 13.49 14.34
C ALA A 34 -2.47 12.56 15.56
N GLU A 35 -3.50 12.50 16.42
CA GLU A 35 -3.53 11.66 17.62
C GLU A 35 -3.74 10.17 17.30
N ALA A 36 -4.25 9.87 16.10
CA ALA A 36 -4.48 8.51 15.61
C ALA A 36 -3.35 8.01 14.69
N TRP A 37 -2.34 8.86 14.44
CA TRP A 37 -1.21 8.53 13.58
C TRP A 37 0.08 8.29 14.40
N PRO A 38 0.82 7.19 14.14
CA PRO A 38 0.43 6.05 13.31
C PRO A 38 -0.64 5.19 14.01
N PRO A 39 -1.48 4.43 13.25
CA PRO A 39 -2.52 3.57 13.82
C PRO A 39 -2.00 2.56 14.83
N THR A 40 -0.81 2.02 14.56
CA THR A 40 -0.06 1.11 15.43
C THR A 40 1.43 1.42 15.33
N SER A 41 2.20 1.06 16.35
CA SER A 41 3.65 1.33 16.39
C SER A 41 4.44 0.61 15.29
N TRP A 42 3.92 -0.50 14.76
CA TRP A 42 4.53 -1.29 13.70
C TRP A 42 4.03 -0.94 12.28
N PHE A 43 2.97 -0.12 12.16
CA PHE A 43 2.33 0.17 10.88
C PHE A 43 3.32 0.70 9.84
N GLN A 44 4.17 1.65 10.21
CA GLN A 44 5.09 2.30 9.27
C GLN A 44 6.15 1.31 8.74
N SER A 45 6.69 0.47 9.62
CA SER A 45 7.70 -0.54 9.25
C SER A 45 7.08 -1.62 8.38
N TRP A 46 5.87 -2.08 8.71
CA TRP A 46 5.15 -3.06 7.91
C TRP A 46 4.74 -2.52 6.53
N ALA A 47 4.15 -1.32 6.47
CA ALA A 47 3.69 -0.69 5.24
C ALA A 47 4.82 -0.37 4.25
N THR A 48 6.04 -0.19 4.75
CA THR A 48 7.25 0.01 3.94
C THR A 48 8.03 -1.29 3.68
N GLY A 49 7.50 -2.43 4.11
CA GLY A 49 8.12 -3.75 3.92
C GLY A 49 9.32 -4.04 4.82
N ARG A 50 9.69 -3.15 5.76
CA ARG A 50 10.85 -3.33 6.64
C ARG A 50 10.70 -4.51 7.60
N ASP A 51 9.47 -4.76 8.07
CA ASP A 51 9.20 -5.92 8.94
C ASP A 51 9.14 -7.25 8.16
N VAL A 52 9.02 -7.20 6.83
CA VAL A 52 8.92 -8.37 5.95
C VAL A 52 10.29 -8.74 5.37
N PHE A 53 11.07 -7.72 5.00
CA PHE A 53 12.39 -7.89 4.39
C PHE A 53 13.46 -7.36 5.35
N PRO A 54 14.26 -8.23 5.99
CA PRO A 54 15.30 -7.84 6.95
C PRO A 54 16.54 -7.29 6.22
N ILE A 55 16.36 -6.18 5.49
CA ILE A 55 17.42 -5.51 4.74
C ILE A 55 17.92 -4.35 5.61
N ALA A 56 19.15 -4.49 6.12
CA ALA A 56 19.74 -3.53 7.06
C ALA A 56 19.89 -2.12 6.44
N ASP A 57 20.38 -2.02 5.20
CA ASP A 57 20.72 -0.75 4.55
C ASP A 57 20.14 -0.66 3.13
N GLY A 58 18.83 -0.89 2.99
CA GLY A 58 18.17 -0.85 1.69
C GLY A 58 16.71 -0.45 1.75
N ARG A 59 16.12 -0.24 0.58
CA ARG A 59 14.67 -0.08 0.42
C ARG A 59 14.07 -1.47 0.21
N PRO A 60 13.16 -1.93 1.09
CA PRO A 60 12.43 -3.17 0.85
C PRO A 60 11.76 -3.15 -0.53
N PRO A 61 11.77 -4.25 -1.27
CA PRO A 61 11.17 -4.32 -2.61
C PRO A 61 9.64 -4.50 -2.53
N MET A 62 9.01 -3.79 -1.61
CA MET A 62 7.59 -3.88 -1.28
C MET A 62 7.11 -2.56 -0.70
N GLU A 63 5.90 -2.20 -1.04
CA GLU A 63 5.13 -1.14 -0.39
C GLU A 63 3.67 -1.57 -0.28
N LEU A 64 3.02 -1.16 0.81
CA LEU A 64 1.58 -1.32 0.96
C LEU A 64 0.86 -0.24 0.15
N ARG A 65 -0.11 -0.67 -0.67
CA ARG A 65 -0.90 0.20 -1.55
C ARG A 65 -2.32 0.35 -1.03
N TRP A 66 -2.86 1.56 -1.11
CA TRP A 66 -4.27 1.87 -0.96
C TRP A 66 -4.89 1.98 -2.36
N ILE A 67 -5.79 1.06 -2.70
CA ILE A 67 -6.41 1.01 -4.04
C ILE A 67 -7.90 1.25 -3.92
N LEU A 68 -8.37 2.39 -4.40
CA LEU A 68 -9.80 2.68 -4.49
C LEU A 68 -10.36 2.10 -5.78
N CYS A 69 -11.40 1.26 -5.65
CA CYS A 69 -12.09 0.66 -6.79
C CYS A 69 -13.57 1.06 -6.80
N GLN A 70 -14.13 1.17 -8.00
CA GLN A 70 -15.56 1.24 -8.22
C GLN A 70 -16.04 0.02 -8.98
N ARG A 71 -17.18 -0.52 -8.58
CA ARG A 71 -17.85 -1.58 -9.32
C ARG A 71 -18.38 -1.03 -10.65
N ARG A 72 -18.08 -1.75 -11.73
CA ARG A 72 -18.61 -1.47 -13.07
C ARG A 72 -20.10 -1.77 -13.15
#